data_AF-A0A971M7B5-F1
#
_entry.id   AF-A0A971M7B5-F1
#
_cell.length_a   1.000
_cell.length_b   1.000
_cell.length_c   1.000
_cell.angle_alpha   90.00
_cell.angle_beta   90.00
_cell.angle_gamma   90.00
#
_symmetry.space_group_name_H-M   'P 1'
#
loop_
_entity.id
_entity.type
_entity.pdbx_description
1 polymer ?
#
loop_
_entity_poly.entity_id
_entity_poly.type
_entity_poly.pdbx_seq_one_letter_code
_entity_poly.pdbx_strand_id
1 'polypeptide(L)'
;MHNKYSVINTPVHNVDGIAKVTGRATYTFDVQLPGMLYGKILRSPHPHAKILNIDATEALKLPGVKGVVTGKDDTLGIKQGIWRRYKELC
;
A
#
# COMPACT_ATOMS: atom_id res chain seq x y z
N MET A 1 -33.03 -36.93 0.97
CA MET A 1 -31.96 -36.30 0.17
C MET A 1 -30.64 -36.91 0.61
N HIS A 2 -29.95 -37.64 -0.27
CA HIS A 2 -28.64 -38.22 0.04
C HIS A 2 -27.60 -37.10 0.07
N ASN A 3 -27.08 -36.79 1.26
CA ASN A 3 -26.06 -35.77 1.42
C ASN A 3 -24.70 -36.37 1.05
N LYS A 4 -24.27 -36.18 -0.20
CA LYS A 4 -23.02 -36.74 -0.77
C LYS A 4 -21.76 -36.13 -0.14
N TYR A 5 -21.88 -34.99 0.53
CA TYR A 5 -20.76 -34.20 1.03
C TYR A 5 -20.98 -33.88 2.51
N SER A 6 -19.88 -33.86 3.28
CA SER A 6 -19.91 -33.59 4.72
C SER A 6 -20.04 -32.10 5.08
N VAL A 7 -19.67 -31.20 4.15
CA VAL A 7 -19.54 -29.75 4.40
C VAL A 7 -20.53 -28.92 3.56
N ILE A 8 -20.80 -29.33 2.32
CA ILE A 8 -21.66 -28.57 1.40
C ILE A 8 -23.09 -28.54 1.95
N ASN A 9 -23.71 -27.36 1.96
CA ASN A 9 -25.07 -27.13 2.46
C ASN A 9 -25.25 -27.42 3.95
N THR A 10 -24.21 -27.20 4.75
CA THR A 10 -24.26 -27.29 6.22
C THR A 10 -23.83 -25.95 6.84
N PRO A 11 -24.36 -25.58 8.02
CA PRO A 11 -23.90 -24.40 8.74
C PRO A 11 -22.52 -24.67 9.33
N VAL A 12 -21.47 -24.16 8.67
CA VAL A 12 -20.08 -24.31 9.13
C VAL A 12 -19.56 -22.98 9.68
N HIS A 13 -18.83 -23.04 10.78
CA HIS A 13 -18.18 -21.88 11.36
C HIS A 13 -17.05 -21.37 10.46
N ASN A 14 -16.88 -20.05 10.41
CA ASN A 14 -15.75 -19.43 9.73
C ASN A 14 -14.43 -19.82 10.43
N VAL A 15 -13.50 -20.41 9.67
CA VAL A 15 -12.18 -20.86 10.17
C VAL A 15 -11.42 -19.70 10.82
N ASP A 16 -11.48 -18.51 10.23
CA ASP A 16 -10.80 -17.32 10.76
C ASP A 16 -11.61 -16.61 11.86
N GLY A 17 -12.86 -17.03 12.09
CA GLY A 17 -13.83 -16.31 12.90
C GLY A 17 -13.32 -16.06 14.31
N ILE A 18 -12.79 -17.11 14.95
CA ILE A 18 -12.27 -17.05 16.33
C ILE A 18 -11.11 -16.05 16.43
N ALA A 19 -10.14 -16.11 15.51
CA ALA A 19 -8.98 -15.22 15.54
C ALA A 19 -9.40 -13.75 15.37
N LYS A 20 -10.37 -13.47 14.50
CA LYS A 20 -10.89 -12.12 14.25
C LYS A 20 -11.65 -11.55 15.45
N VAL A 21 -12.54 -12.34 16.08
CA VAL A 21 -13.36 -11.85 17.21
C VAL A 21 -12.58 -11.77 18.53
N THR A 22 -11.48 -12.51 18.65
CA THR A 22 -10.62 -12.49 19.85
C THR A 22 -9.47 -11.49 19.76
N GLY A 23 -9.33 -10.77 18.64
CA GLY A 23 -8.19 -9.86 18.40
C GLY A 23 -6.85 -10.57 18.21
N ARG A 24 -6.85 -11.88 17.96
CA ARG A 24 -5.63 -12.67 17.71
C ARG A 24 -5.20 -12.67 16.24
N ALA A 25 -6.09 -12.27 15.34
CA ALA A 25 -5.74 -12.12 13.93
C ALA A 25 -4.76 -10.94 13.76
N THR A 26 -3.60 -11.21 13.16
CA THR A 26 -2.60 -10.21 12.83
C THR A 26 -2.89 -9.60 11.46
N TYR A 27 -3.08 -8.29 11.41
CA TYR A 27 -3.23 -7.51 10.19
C TYR A 27 -1.92 -6.79 9.84
N THR A 28 -1.87 -6.22 8.64
CA THR A 28 -0.69 -5.49 8.15
C THR A 28 -0.24 -4.35 9.07
N PHE A 29 -1.17 -3.72 9.81
CA PHE A 29 -0.87 -2.65 10.76
C PHE A 29 -0.34 -3.15 12.11
N ASP A 30 -0.52 -4.43 12.43
CA ASP A 30 -0.06 -5.03 13.69
C ASP A 30 1.40 -5.51 13.60
N VAL A 31 1.93 -5.61 12.37
CA VAL A 31 3.30 -6.08 12.13
C VAL A 31 4.30 -4.98 12.49
N GLN A 32 5.27 -5.33 13.35
CA GLN A 32 6.42 -4.49 13.69
C GLN A 32 7.70 -5.27 13.45
N LEU A 33 8.62 -4.69 12.67
CA LEU A 33 9.91 -5.29 12.34
C LEU A 33 11.05 -4.42 12.89
N PRO A 34 12.18 -5.01 13.33
CA PRO A 34 13.37 -4.25 13.69
C PRO A 34 13.81 -3.34 12.53
N GLY A 35 13.97 -2.04 12.79
CA GLY A 35 14.38 -1.05 11.78
C GLY A 35 13.29 -0.65 10.78
N MET A 36 12.01 -0.98 11.03
CA MET A 36 10.90 -0.60 10.16
C MET A 36 10.81 0.92 9.97
N LEU A 37 10.74 1.35 8.71
CA LEU A 37 10.50 2.75 8.33
C LEU A 37 9.01 2.99 8.07
N TYR A 38 8.57 4.22 8.32
CA TYR A 38 7.22 4.67 8.01
C TYR A 38 7.21 5.53 6.75
N GLY A 39 6.34 5.19 5.81
CA GLY A 39 6.14 5.95 4.57
C GLY A 39 4.90 6.84 4.65
N LYS A 40 4.97 8.02 4.04
CA LYS A 40 3.82 8.90 3.83
C LYS A 40 3.79 9.36 2.38
N ILE A 41 2.62 9.30 1.76
CA ILE A 41 2.41 9.69 0.37
C ILE A 41 1.92 11.13 0.33
N LEU A 42 2.69 12.02 -0.31
CA LEU A 42 2.22 13.34 -0.71
C LEU A 42 1.33 13.18 -1.96
N ARG A 43 0.08 13.65 -1.88
CA ARG A 43 -0.90 13.53 -2.97
C ARG A 43 -1.12 14.87 -3.65
N SER A 44 -1.50 14.81 -4.92
CA SER A 44 -1.88 16.01 -5.68
C SER A 44 -3.07 16.72 -5.03
N PRO A 45 -3.00 18.05 -4.81
CA PRO A 45 -4.16 18.84 -4.42
C PRO A 45 -5.09 19.14 -5.61
N HIS A 46 -4.63 18.89 -6.84
CA HIS A 46 -5.36 19.17 -8.07
C HIS A 46 -5.90 17.88 -8.73
N PRO A 47 -7.13 17.88 -9.25
CA PRO A 47 -7.69 16.73 -9.97
C PRO A 47 -6.92 16.35 -11.23
N HIS A 48 -6.38 17.35 -11.96
CA HIS A 48 -5.58 17.15 -13.16
C HIS A 48 -4.57 18.30 -13.32
N ALA A 49 -3.28 17.99 -13.35
CA ALA A 49 -2.21 18.95 -13.53
C ALA A 49 -0.94 18.26 -14.03
N LYS A 50 -0.08 19.00 -14.75
CA LYS A 50 1.28 18.56 -15.08
C LYS A 50 2.22 18.88 -13.92
N ILE A 51 3.03 17.91 -13.51
CA ILE A 51 4.06 18.13 -12.49
C ILE A 51 5.22 18.87 -13.16
N LEU A 52 5.40 20.15 -12.83
CA LEU A 52 6.54 20.93 -13.34
C LEU A 52 7.80 20.65 -12.52
N ASN A 53 7.67 20.65 -11.20
CA ASN A 53 8.78 20.43 -10.29
C ASN A 53 8.32 19.78 -8.97
N ILE A 54 9.23 19.03 -8.33
CA ILE A 54 9.09 18.53 -6.96
C ILE A 54 10.39 18.89 -6.24
N ASP A 55 10.30 19.71 -5.20
CA ASP A 55 11.43 20.05 -4.34
C ASP A 55 11.30 19.33 -3.00
N ALA A 56 12.25 18.44 -2.71
CA ALA A 56 12.30 17.64 -1.49
C ALA A 56 13.37 18.12 -0.49
N THR A 57 14.08 19.22 -0.78
CA THR A 57 15.25 19.67 -0.02
C THR A 57 14.93 19.91 1.45
N GLU A 58 13.82 20.59 1.76
CA GLU A 58 13.41 20.85 3.14
C GLU A 58 12.98 19.57 3.86
N ALA A 59 12.28 18.66 3.18
CA ALA A 59 11.88 17.38 3.78
C ALA A 59 13.10 16.53 4.14
N LEU A 60 14.13 16.50 3.29
CA LEU A 60 15.37 15.75 3.52
C LEU A 60 16.20 16.30 4.69
N LYS A 61 16.04 17.58 5.05
CA LYS A 61 16.73 18.19 6.20
C LYS A 61 16.10 17.83 7.55
N LEU A 62 14.86 17.33 7.55
CA LEU A 62 14.16 17.03 8.79
C LEU A 62 14.76 15.82 9.52
N PRO A 63 15.04 15.92 10.83
CA PRO A 63 15.49 14.78 11.61
C PRO A 63 14.50 13.61 11.53
N GLY A 64 15.00 12.41 11.23
CA GLY A 64 14.19 11.19 11.13
C GLY A 64 13.73 10.84 9.71
N VAL A 65 13.80 11.77 8.75
CA VAL A 65 13.56 11.44 7.34
C VAL A 65 14.73 10.62 6.81
N LYS A 66 14.43 9.45 6.25
CA LYS A 66 15.43 8.54 5.67
C LYS A 66 15.55 8.64 4.16
N GLY A 67 14.56 9.23 3.50
CA GLY A 67 14.57 9.44 2.05
C GLY A 67 13.24 9.99 1.56
N VAL A 68 13.27 10.56 0.37
CA VAL A 68 12.09 11.00 -0.39
C VAL A 68 12.17 10.36 -1.75
N VAL A 69 11.13 9.64 -2.16
CA VAL A 69 11.08 8.90 -3.42
C VAL A 69 10.23 9.68 -4.42
N THR A 70 10.80 10.07 -5.55
CA THR A 70 10.12 10.81 -6.62
C THR A 70 10.20 10.08 -7.97
N GLY A 71 9.41 10.55 -8.94
CA GLY A 71 9.38 9.94 -10.28
C GLY A 71 10.65 10.16 -11.12
N LYS A 72 11.43 11.22 -10.86
CA LYS A 72 12.59 11.58 -11.70
C LYS A 72 13.80 10.70 -11.45
N ASP A 73 14.10 10.42 -10.19
CA ASP A 73 15.40 9.85 -9.80
C ASP A 73 15.29 8.44 -9.20
N ASP A 74 14.18 8.11 -8.52
CA ASP A 74 14.12 6.93 -7.65
C ASP A 74 13.42 5.71 -8.27
N THR A 75 12.79 5.86 -9.44
CA THR A 75 11.95 4.81 -10.04
C THR A 75 12.61 4.02 -11.18
N LEU A 76 13.93 4.15 -11.40
CA LEU A 76 14.67 3.51 -12.51
C LEU A 76 14.00 3.73 -13.90
N GLY A 77 13.21 4.79 -14.07
CA GLY A 77 12.41 5.03 -15.29
C GLY A 77 11.26 4.03 -15.52
N ILE A 78 10.95 3.17 -14.56
CA ILE A 78 9.88 2.17 -14.69
C ILE A 78 8.52 2.84 -14.46
N LYS A 79 7.83 3.14 -15.56
CA LYS A 79 6.44 3.62 -15.51
C LYS A 79 5.52 2.48 -15.04
N GLN A 80 4.85 2.66 -13.90
CA GLN A 80 3.90 1.70 -13.33
C GLN A 80 2.44 2.11 -13.61
N GLY A 81 1.53 1.14 -13.75
CA GLY A 81 0.09 1.39 -13.91
C GLY A 81 -0.31 2.09 -15.22
N ILE A 82 -1.30 2.98 -15.15
CA ILE A 82 -1.87 3.70 -16.31
C ILE A 82 -0.82 4.57 -17.02
N TRP A 83 0.21 5.02 -16.32
CA TRP A 83 1.27 5.89 -16.85
C TRP A 83 2.13 5.25 -17.95
N ARG A 84 2.04 3.92 -18.16
CA ARG A 84 2.62 3.26 -19.35
C ARG A 84 1.94 3.68 -20.66
N ARG A 85 0.67 4.13 -20.60
CA ARG A 85 -0.13 4.48 -21.76
C ARG A 85 0.01 5.93 -22.21
N TYR A 86 0.47 6.82 -21.33
CA TYR A 86 0.61 8.25 -21.61
C TYR A 86 2.08 8.66 -21.44
N LYS A 87 2.84 8.55 -22.54
CA LYS A 87 4.29 8.79 -22.51
C LYS A 87 4.62 10.26 -22.23
N GLU A 88 3.70 11.15 -22.62
CA GLU A 88 3.75 12.60 -22.59
C GLU A 88 3.32 13.26 -21.26
N LEU A 89 2.73 12.51 -20.34
CA LEU A 89 2.21 13.02 -19.06
C LEU A 89 3.22 13.05 -17.91
N CYS A 90 4.43 12.52 -18.12
CA CYS A 90 5.54 12.60 -17.16
C CYS A 90 6.73 13.33 -17.78
#